data_AF-A0A6P6NQF1-F1
#
_entry.id   AF-A0A6P6NQF1-F1
#
_cell.length_a   1.000
_cell.length_b   1.000
_cell.length_c   1.000
_cell.angle_alpha   90.00
_cell.angle_beta   90.00
_cell.angle_gamma   90.00
#
_symmetry.space_group_name_H-M   'P 1'
#
loop_
_entity.id
_entity.type
_entity.pdbx_description
1 polymer ?
#
loop_
_entity_poly.entity_id
_entity_poly.type
_entity_poly.pdbx_seq_one_letter_code
_entity_poly.pdbx_strand_id
1 'polypeptide(L)'
;MQCLGKSFTLFVIFLLGDLSFTHGGHVLVLPGEYSHWSNMRNIVDELLNRNHRVTVLVNSASPTINFTQQERFQYLVFDVPLKAHEVHGLSEQLLDIWLQYPAPSKVQIGLQIIDLLGKVREMHRTMCDCMLRNETLISRLTALKFDVLLYDPMNMCSDLLAEILDLPVVLSLRISLGFSMERMCGQMPSPPSYVPVPPTEMTDHMSFMERVKNMIVYVVYSFAFRMASMTLDNYYSEVLDITIFMPA
;
A
#
# COMPACT_ATOMS: atom_id res chain seq x y z
N MET A 1 -38.99 -45.74 23.02
CA MET A 1 -37.88 -44.76 23.22
C MET A 1 -36.92 -44.62 22.03
N GLN A 2 -36.98 -45.43 20.96
CA GLN A 2 -36.07 -45.32 19.81
C GLN A 2 -36.43 -44.25 18.76
N CYS A 3 -37.67 -43.72 18.76
CA CYS A 3 -38.09 -42.70 17.79
C CYS A 3 -37.66 -41.26 18.15
N LEU A 4 -37.50 -40.94 19.45
CA LEU A 4 -37.04 -39.62 19.88
C LEU A 4 -35.56 -39.35 19.56
N GLY A 5 -34.72 -40.40 19.54
CA GLY A 5 -33.28 -40.25 19.28
C GLY A 5 -32.98 -39.75 17.88
N LYS A 6 -33.66 -40.27 16.84
CA LYS A 6 -33.44 -39.85 15.44
C LYS A 6 -33.84 -38.40 15.18
N SER A 7 -34.95 -37.96 15.78
CA SER A 7 -35.43 -36.58 15.64
C SER A 7 -34.52 -35.58 16.37
N PHE A 8 -33.99 -35.96 17.54
CA PHE A 8 -33.03 -35.13 18.28
C PHE A 8 -31.69 -35.00 17.53
N THR A 9 -31.18 -36.09 16.94
CA THR A 9 -29.94 -36.04 16.15
C THR A 9 -30.08 -35.16 14.90
N LEU A 10 -31.20 -35.26 14.18
CA LEU A 10 -31.50 -34.40 13.02
C LEU A 10 -31.61 -32.91 13.42
N PHE A 11 -32.19 -32.62 14.58
CA PHE A 11 -32.30 -31.25 15.10
C PHE A 11 -30.94 -30.65 15.50
N VAL A 12 -30.05 -31.45 16.10
CA VAL A 12 -28.68 -31.04 16.43
C VAL A 12 -27.84 -30.80 15.17
N ILE A 13 -27.98 -31.64 14.13
CA ILE A 13 -27.29 -31.44 12.84
C ILE A 13 -27.81 -30.18 12.14
N PHE A 14 -29.11 -29.90 12.21
CA PHE A 14 -29.70 -28.68 11.64
C PHE A 14 -29.21 -27.41 12.39
N LEU A 15 -29.17 -27.45 13.72
CA LEU A 15 -28.62 -26.36 14.55
C LEU A 15 -27.10 -26.14 14.36
N LEU A 16 -26.34 -27.21 14.07
CA LEU A 16 -24.90 -27.13 13.76
C LEU A 16 -24.63 -26.79 12.28
N GLY A 17 -25.57 -27.05 11.38
CA GLY A 17 -25.46 -26.73 9.95
C GLY A 17 -25.53 -25.23 9.68
N ASP A 18 -26.23 -24.48 10.54
CA ASP A 18 -26.30 -23.01 10.50
C ASP A 18 -25.17 -22.32 11.28
N LEU A 19 -24.33 -23.08 12.00
CA LEU A 19 -23.10 -22.59 12.61
C LEU A 19 -22.01 -22.51 11.53
N SER A 20 -22.14 -21.54 10.63
CA SER A 20 -21.02 -21.12 9.79
C SER A 20 -19.94 -20.51 10.70
N PHE A 21 -18.96 -21.31 11.10
CA PHE A 21 -17.72 -20.81 11.68
C PHE A 21 -17.00 -20.00 10.60
N THR A 22 -17.27 -18.70 10.54
CA THR A 22 -16.47 -17.78 9.73
C THR A 22 -15.06 -17.81 10.31
N HIS A 23 -14.16 -18.54 9.65
CA HIS A 23 -12.75 -18.52 10.00
C HIS A 23 -12.21 -17.13 9.62
N GLY A 24 -11.59 -16.46 10.59
CA GLY A 24 -10.87 -15.23 10.30
C GLY A 24 -9.65 -15.55 9.45
N GLY A 25 -9.54 -14.91 8.29
CA GLY A 25 -8.36 -15.01 7.43
C GLY A 25 -7.08 -14.50 8.09
N HIS A 26 -5.93 -14.96 7.58
CA HIS A 26 -4.59 -14.55 7.97
C HIS A 26 -4.09 -13.42 7.06
N VAL A 27 -4.05 -12.20 7.59
CA VAL A 27 -3.73 -10.97 6.86
C VAL A 27 -2.27 -10.60 7.08
N LEU A 28 -1.54 -10.41 5.98
CA LEU A 28 -0.22 -9.78 5.98
C LEU A 28 -0.39 -8.27 5.78
N VAL A 29 0.24 -7.47 6.62
CA VAL A 29 0.13 -6.00 6.60
C VAL A 29 1.49 -5.36 6.33
N LEU A 30 1.58 -4.53 5.30
CA LEU A 30 2.75 -3.69 5.03
C LEU A 30 2.39 -2.21 5.24
N PRO A 31 2.75 -1.61 6.37
CA PRO A 31 2.33 -0.27 6.72
C PRO A 31 3.20 0.81 6.07
N GLY A 32 2.62 2.01 5.95
CA GLY A 32 3.36 3.26 5.78
C GLY A 32 3.73 3.88 7.14
N GLU A 33 4.35 5.05 7.13
CA GLU A 33 4.83 5.73 8.34
C GLU A 33 3.84 6.81 8.85
N TYR A 34 3.93 7.16 10.13
CA TYR A 34 3.16 8.20 10.81
C TYR A 34 1.64 8.06 10.69
N SER A 35 0.99 9.02 10.02
CA SER A 35 -0.47 9.04 9.81
C SER A 35 -0.95 7.84 9.00
N HIS A 36 -0.11 7.29 8.13
CA HIS A 36 -0.42 6.09 7.34
C HIS A 36 -0.55 4.86 8.24
N TRP A 37 0.42 4.66 9.16
CA TRP A 37 0.28 3.60 10.17
C TRP A 37 -0.92 3.83 11.05
N SER A 38 -1.17 5.07 11.49
CA SER A 38 -2.33 5.39 12.32
C SER A 38 -3.66 5.06 11.62
N ASN A 39 -3.77 5.34 10.32
CA ASN A 39 -4.92 4.97 9.50
C ASN A 39 -5.08 3.44 9.41
N MET A 40 -4.01 2.73 9.06
CA MET A 40 -4.03 1.28 8.94
C MET A 40 -4.26 0.58 10.28
N ARG A 41 -3.79 1.16 11.39
CA ARG A 41 -3.96 0.59 12.73
C ARG A 41 -5.44 0.42 13.08
N ASN A 42 -6.29 1.37 12.70
CA ASN A 42 -7.73 1.24 12.88
C ASN A 42 -8.31 0.03 12.13
N ILE A 43 -7.83 -0.23 10.92
CA ILE A 43 -8.22 -1.40 10.11
C ILE A 43 -7.72 -2.68 10.77
N VAL A 44 -6.46 -2.70 11.22
CA VAL A 44 -5.84 -3.84 11.91
C VAL A 44 -6.60 -4.20 13.18
N ASP A 45 -6.95 -3.22 14.01
CA ASP A 45 -7.69 -3.46 15.25
C ASP A 45 -9.07 -4.05 14.99
N GLU A 46 -9.75 -3.61 13.93
CA GLU A 46 -11.04 -4.18 13.53
C GLU A 46 -10.91 -5.59 12.95
N LEU A 47 -9.86 -5.87 12.16
CA LEU A 47 -9.56 -7.22 11.70
C LEU A 47 -9.37 -8.18 12.88
N LEU A 48 -8.62 -7.76 13.90
CA LEU A 48 -8.40 -8.55 15.12
C LEU A 48 -9.70 -8.76 15.90
N ASN A 49 -10.57 -7.74 16.01
CA ASN A 49 -11.87 -7.86 16.66
C ASN A 49 -12.82 -8.83 15.94
N ARG A 50 -12.61 -9.03 14.64
CA ARG A 50 -13.32 -10.00 13.79
C ARG A 50 -12.63 -11.36 13.73
N ASN A 51 -11.68 -11.62 14.63
CA ASN A 51 -10.92 -12.87 14.76
C ASN A 51 -10.01 -13.18 13.56
N HIS A 52 -9.65 -12.19 12.74
CA HIS A 52 -8.58 -12.35 11.76
C HIS A 52 -7.22 -12.44 12.46
N ARG A 53 -6.33 -13.28 11.92
CA ARG A 53 -4.93 -13.30 12.36
C ARG A 53 -4.17 -12.25 11.57
N VAL A 54 -3.43 -11.39 12.24
CA VAL A 54 -2.65 -10.33 11.58
C VAL A 54 -1.16 -10.53 11.82
N THR A 55 -0.37 -10.34 10.76
CA THR A 55 1.08 -10.18 10.83
C THR A 55 1.47 -8.87 10.16
N VAL A 56 2.20 -8.00 10.87
CA VAL A 56 2.68 -6.73 10.32
C VAL A 56 4.16 -6.89 9.95
N LEU A 57 4.49 -6.72 8.68
CA LEU A 57 5.87 -6.73 8.16
C LEU A 57 6.41 -5.30 8.18
N VAL A 58 7.48 -5.08 8.96
CA VAL A 58 8.05 -3.76 9.24
C VAL A 58 9.55 -3.78 8.92
N ASN A 59 10.08 -2.67 8.42
CA ASN A 59 11.52 -2.53 8.23
C ASN A 59 12.19 -2.10 9.55
N SER A 60 13.45 -2.51 9.79
CA SER A 60 14.17 -2.20 11.03
C SER A 60 14.44 -0.70 11.27
N ALA A 61 14.24 0.14 10.25
CA ALA A 61 14.41 1.58 10.29
C ALA A 61 13.08 2.34 10.42
N SER A 62 11.95 1.70 10.77
CA SER A 62 10.68 2.41 10.94
C SER A 62 10.77 3.47 12.06
N PRO A 63 10.54 4.76 11.76
CA PRO A 63 10.51 5.80 12.79
C PRO A 63 9.20 5.84 13.60
N THR A 64 8.14 5.17 13.14
CA THR A 64 6.81 5.25 13.77
C THR A 64 6.47 4.02 14.59
N ILE A 65 6.82 2.83 14.10
CA ILE A 65 6.33 1.57 14.67
C ILE A 65 7.31 1.05 15.70
N ASN A 66 6.90 1.03 16.97
CA ASN A 66 7.64 0.34 18.01
C ASN A 66 7.35 -1.17 17.98
N PHE A 67 8.08 -1.90 17.13
CA PHE A 67 7.94 -3.35 16.96
C PHE A 67 8.47 -4.17 18.16
N THR A 68 8.99 -3.53 19.22
CA THR A 68 9.33 -4.21 20.49
C THR A 68 8.15 -4.30 21.45
N GLN A 69 7.10 -3.51 21.20
CA GLN A 69 5.90 -3.51 22.02
C GLN A 69 5.08 -4.79 21.80
N GLN A 70 4.57 -5.36 22.90
CA GLN A 70 3.68 -6.51 22.83
C GLN A 70 2.30 -6.10 22.30
N GLU A 71 1.80 -6.84 21.32
CA GLU A 71 0.55 -6.56 20.62
C GLU A 71 -0.32 -7.82 20.50
N ARG A 72 -1.59 -7.65 20.08
CA ARG A 72 -2.50 -8.75 19.74
C ARG A 72 -2.17 -9.43 18.41
N PHE A 73 -1.16 -8.94 17.70
CA PHE A 73 -0.68 -9.44 16.41
C PHE A 73 0.84 -9.59 16.44
N GLN A 74 1.40 -10.19 15.39
CA GLN A 74 2.84 -10.46 15.30
C GLN A 74 3.53 -9.44 14.41
N TYR A 75 4.70 -8.96 14.85
CA TYR A 75 5.62 -8.24 13.97
C TYR A 75 6.59 -9.23 13.30
N LEU A 76 6.81 -9.04 12.00
CA LEU A 76 7.98 -9.55 11.30
C LEU A 76 8.84 -8.37 10.90
N VAL A 77 10.11 -8.42 11.27
CA VAL A 77 11.05 -7.34 10.99
C VAL A 77 12.07 -7.82 9.96
N PHE A 78 12.28 -7.01 8.93
CA PHE A 78 13.38 -7.22 7.98
C PHE A 78 14.40 -6.09 8.10
N ASP A 79 15.67 -6.44 8.04
CA ASP A 79 16.75 -5.49 8.23
C ASP A 79 17.01 -4.67 6.97
N VAL A 80 17.20 -3.37 7.16
CA VAL A 80 17.61 -2.42 6.12
C VAL A 80 18.87 -1.69 6.58
N PRO A 81 19.76 -1.27 5.65
CA PRO A 81 20.98 -0.53 5.97
C PRO A 81 20.69 0.96 6.23
N LEU A 82 19.59 1.25 6.91
CA LEU A 82 19.10 2.59 7.21
C LEU A 82 18.80 2.69 8.71
N LYS A 83 18.79 3.91 9.23
CA LYS A 83 18.39 4.19 10.60
C LYS A 83 17.10 5.00 10.61
N ALA A 84 16.33 4.86 11.69
CA ALA A 84 15.05 5.56 11.84
C ALA A 84 15.15 7.09 11.66
N HIS A 85 16.24 7.72 12.11
CA HIS A 85 16.43 9.16 11.93
C HIS A 85 16.68 9.56 10.47
N GLU A 86 17.22 8.67 9.62
CA GLU A 86 17.44 8.94 8.20
C GLU A 86 16.09 8.94 7.45
N VAL A 87 15.23 7.95 7.75
CA VAL A 87 13.85 7.88 7.23
C VAL A 87 13.02 9.06 7.73
N HIS A 88 13.15 9.40 9.02
CA HIS A 88 12.48 10.56 9.60
C HIS A 88 12.94 11.88 8.96
N GLY A 89 14.24 12.04 8.71
CA GLY A 89 14.79 13.26 8.11
C GLY A 89 14.27 13.55 6.69
N LEU A 90 13.87 12.53 5.93
CA LEU A 90 13.18 12.73 4.65
C LEU A 90 11.74 13.25 4.84
N SER A 91 11.07 12.80 5.91
CA SER A 91 9.75 13.29 6.26
C SER A 91 9.80 14.74 6.77
N GLU A 92 10.83 15.09 7.55
CA GLU A 92 11.10 16.47 7.97
C GLU A 92 11.40 17.38 6.77
N GLN A 93 12.23 16.93 5.82
CA GLN A 93 12.49 17.67 4.57
C GLN A 93 11.20 17.96 3.78
N LEU A 94 10.26 17.01 3.75
CA LEU A 94 8.95 17.25 3.14
C LEU A 94 8.21 18.36 3.87
N LEU A 95 8.11 18.27 5.21
CA LEU A 95 7.45 19.29 6.03
C LEU A 95 8.10 20.67 5.87
N ASP A 96 9.43 20.74 5.82
CA ASP A 96 10.17 21.99 5.61
C ASP A 96 9.84 22.62 4.26
N ILE A 97 9.66 21.83 3.19
CA ILE A 97 9.20 22.32 1.88
C ILE A 97 7.78 22.90 1.99
N TRP A 98 6.89 22.22 2.71
CA TRP A 98 5.50 22.65 2.87
C TRP A 98 5.31 23.88 3.76
N LEU A 99 6.13 24.02 4.81
CA LEU A 99 6.01 25.06 5.84
C LEU A 99 6.91 26.28 5.58
N GLN A 100 7.68 26.28 4.49
CA GLN A 100 8.62 27.33 4.13
C GLN A 100 7.94 28.70 4.01
N TYR A 101 8.40 29.67 4.82
CA TYR A 101 7.92 31.05 4.80
C TYR A 101 9.08 32.07 4.90
N PRO A 102 9.12 33.11 4.04
CA PRO A 102 8.23 33.34 2.90
C PRO A 102 8.38 32.24 1.84
N ALA A 103 7.28 31.92 1.16
CA ALA A 103 7.27 30.84 0.17
C ALA A 103 8.27 31.15 -0.96
N PRO A 104 9.16 30.22 -1.32
CA PRO A 104 10.06 30.39 -2.45
C PRO A 104 9.30 30.49 -3.79
N SER A 105 10.03 30.79 -4.86
CA SER A 105 9.45 30.72 -6.20
C SER A 105 8.98 29.30 -6.53
N LYS A 106 7.97 29.16 -7.40
CA LYS A 106 7.47 27.85 -7.85
C LYS A 106 8.56 26.96 -8.45
N VAL A 107 9.54 27.56 -9.12
CA VAL A 107 10.69 26.83 -9.69
C VAL A 107 11.56 26.24 -8.59
N GLN A 108 11.85 27.02 -7.55
CA GLN A 108 12.65 26.56 -6.42
C GLN A 108 11.96 25.44 -5.64
N ILE A 109 10.66 25.59 -5.37
CA ILE A 109 9.84 24.53 -4.76
C ILE A 109 9.87 23.27 -5.64
N GLY A 110 9.71 23.43 -6.96
CA GLY A 110 9.81 22.31 -7.91
C GLY A 110 11.14 21.58 -7.85
N LEU A 111 12.26 22.30 -7.77
CA LEU A 111 13.59 21.70 -7.65
C LEU A 111 13.78 20.97 -6.31
N GLN A 112 13.27 21.53 -5.20
CA GLN A 112 13.30 20.86 -3.89
C GLN A 112 12.48 19.56 -3.89
N ILE A 113 11.29 19.59 -4.50
CA ILE A 113 10.45 18.39 -4.65
C ILE A 113 11.16 17.33 -5.49
N ILE A 114 11.79 17.70 -6.61
CA ILE A 114 12.54 16.76 -7.47
C ILE A 114 13.70 16.12 -6.69
N ASP A 115 14.46 16.92 -5.94
CA ASP A 115 15.56 16.43 -5.10
C ASP A 115 15.06 15.43 -4.03
N LEU A 116 13.99 15.79 -3.31
CA LEU A 116 13.38 14.92 -2.29
C LEU A 116 12.85 13.61 -2.91
N LEU A 117 12.16 13.68 -4.05
CA LEU A 117 11.68 12.49 -4.76
C LEU A 117 12.82 11.59 -5.22
N GLY A 118 13.99 12.15 -5.54
CA GLY A 118 15.20 11.38 -5.83
C GLY A 118 15.68 10.57 -4.62
N LYS A 119 15.83 11.23 -3.47
CA LYS A 119 16.25 10.61 -2.20
C LYS A 119 15.26 9.54 -1.73
N VAL A 120 13.96 9.84 -1.77
CA VAL A 120 12.89 8.89 -1.40
C VAL A 120 12.91 7.66 -2.31
N ARG A 121 13.13 7.86 -3.62
CA ARG A 121 13.23 6.74 -4.57
C ARG A 121 14.42 5.85 -4.28
N GLU A 122 15.59 6.41 -3.98
CA GLU A 122 16.78 5.65 -3.62
C GLU A 122 16.56 4.84 -2.35
N MET A 123 16.03 5.49 -1.30
CA MET A 123 15.67 4.83 -0.04
C MET A 123 14.69 3.68 -0.27
N HIS A 124 13.59 3.90 -1.01
CA HIS A 124 12.63 2.86 -1.29
C HIS A 124 13.23 1.72 -2.12
N ARG A 125 14.09 2.00 -3.09
CA ARG A 125 14.79 0.95 -3.85
C ARG A 125 15.62 0.07 -2.92
N THR A 126 16.39 0.66 -2.02
CA THR A 126 17.16 -0.09 -1.02
C THR A 126 16.26 -0.94 -0.12
N MET A 127 15.15 -0.38 0.38
CA MET A 127 14.21 -1.14 1.20
C MET A 127 13.57 -2.30 0.43
N CYS A 128 13.19 -2.08 -0.84
CA CYS A 128 12.66 -3.13 -1.71
C CYS A 128 13.69 -4.25 -1.94
N ASP A 129 14.95 -3.92 -2.20
CA ASP A 129 16.00 -4.91 -2.40
C ASP A 129 16.21 -5.76 -1.13
N CYS A 130 16.26 -5.13 0.05
CA CYS A 130 16.38 -5.83 1.33
C CYS A 130 15.18 -6.73 1.64
N MET A 131 13.98 -6.37 1.18
CA MET A 131 12.77 -7.15 1.38
C MET A 131 12.65 -8.31 0.38
N LEU A 132 12.75 -8.00 -0.91
CA LEU A 132 12.41 -8.92 -2.00
C LEU A 132 13.53 -9.89 -2.34
N ARG A 133 14.79 -9.49 -2.21
CA ARG A 133 15.95 -10.37 -2.46
C ARG A 133 16.35 -11.20 -1.24
N ASN A 134 15.62 -11.08 -0.13
CA ASN A 134 15.86 -11.86 1.07
C ASN A 134 15.11 -13.20 0.99
N GLU A 135 15.75 -14.21 0.41
CA GLU A 135 15.16 -15.55 0.23
C GLU A 135 14.66 -16.17 1.54
N THR A 136 15.34 -15.89 2.67
CA THR A 136 14.93 -16.39 3.99
C THR A 136 13.62 -15.73 4.44
N LEU A 137 13.48 -14.42 4.23
CA LEU A 137 12.24 -13.69 4.51
C LEU A 137 11.11 -14.18 3.60
N ILE A 138 11.34 -14.26 2.28
CA ILE A 138 10.33 -14.72 1.32
C ILE A 138 9.88 -16.14 1.65
N SER A 139 10.81 -17.06 1.90
CA SER A 139 10.48 -18.44 2.29
C SER A 139 9.65 -18.49 3.58
N ARG A 140 9.98 -17.65 4.57
CA ARG A 140 9.23 -17.55 5.82
C ARG A 140 7.82 -17.00 5.57
N LEU A 141 7.66 -15.98 4.75
CA LEU A 141 6.35 -15.41 4.41
C LEU A 141 5.49 -16.42 3.66
N THR A 142 6.05 -17.15 2.69
CA THR A 142 5.37 -18.23 1.94
C THR A 142 4.92 -19.37 2.85
N ALA A 143 5.73 -19.73 3.86
CA ALA A 143 5.40 -20.77 4.83
C ALA A 143 4.26 -20.37 5.79
N LEU A 144 4.06 -19.07 6.00
CA LEU A 144 3.02 -18.56 6.90
C LEU A 144 1.60 -18.60 6.30
N LYS A 145 1.46 -18.77 4.97
CA LYS A 145 0.18 -18.98 4.27
C LYS A 145 -0.87 -17.91 4.59
N PHE A 146 -0.59 -16.70 4.14
CA PHE A 146 -1.53 -15.58 4.21
C PHE A 146 -2.67 -15.73 3.19
N ASP A 147 -3.82 -15.13 3.50
CA ASP A 147 -5.00 -15.11 2.62
C ASP A 147 -5.10 -13.81 1.80
N VAL A 148 -4.50 -12.71 2.29
CA VAL A 148 -4.58 -11.39 1.66
C VAL A 148 -3.45 -10.48 2.15
N LEU A 149 -2.97 -9.61 1.27
CA LEU A 149 -2.06 -8.52 1.60
C LEU A 149 -2.80 -7.20 1.75
N LEU A 150 -2.78 -6.60 2.94
CA LEU A 150 -3.22 -5.22 3.18
C LEU A 150 -2.01 -4.29 3.25
N TYR A 151 -1.83 -3.38 2.29
CA TYR A 151 -0.64 -2.53 2.26
C TYR A 151 -0.95 -1.06 2.05
N ASP A 152 -0.05 -0.21 2.55
CA ASP A 152 -0.04 1.21 2.22
C ASP A 152 0.72 1.46 0.92
N PRO A 153 0.15 2.18 -0.06
CA PRO A 153 0.85 2.48 -1.31
C PRO A 153 2.10 3.36 -1.15
N MET A 154 2.34 3.94 0.03
CA MET A 154 3.63 4.59 0.35
C MET A 154 4.77 3.59 0.54
N ASN A 155 4.47 2.34 0.87
CA ASN A 155 5.46 1.27 0.95
C ASN A 155 5.64 0.62 -0.42
N MET A 156 6.64 1.09 -1.18
CA MET A 156 6.92 0.60 -2.52
C MET A 156 7.22 -0.91 -2.54
N CYS A 157 6.87 -1.56 -3.65
CA CYS A 157 7.11 -2.98 -3.92
C CYS A 157 6.31 -3.97 -3.05
N SER A 158 5.35 -3.48 -2.27
CA SER A 158 4.38 -4.32 -1.56
C SER A 158 3.50 -5.13 -2.52
N ASP A 159 3.11 -4.52 -3.64
CA ASP A 159 2.43 -5.15 -4.77
C ASP A 159 3.28 -6.25 -5.43
N LEU A 160 4.58 -6.00 -5.64
CA LEU A 160 5.48 -7.04 -6.13
C LEU A 160 5.65 -8.19 -5.11
N LEU A 161 5.71 -7.89 -3.82
CA LEU A 161 5.70 -8.94 -2.79
C LEU A 161 4.42 -9.76 -2.84
N ALA A 162 3.25 -9.14 -3.06
CA ALA A 162 2.00 -9.87 -3.24
C ALA A 162 2.04 -10.80 -4.45
N GLU A 163 2.61 -10.37 -5.58
CA GLU A 163 2.80 -11.20 -6.77
C GLU A 163 3.68 -12.42 -6.46
N ILE A 164 4.82 -12.22 -5.77
CA ILE A 164 5.73 -13.31 -5.38
C ILE A 164 5.05 -14.32 -4.44
N LEU A 165 4.17 -13.84 -3.56
CA LEU A 165 3.45 -14.67 -2.59
C LEU A 165 2.12 -15.23 -3.14
N ASP A 166 1.73 -14.87 -4.37
CA ASP A 166 0.44 -15.19 -5.00
C ASP A 166 -0.76 -14.78 -4.12
N LEU A 167 -0.76 -13.52 -3.66
CA LEU A 167 -1.77 -12.99 -2.74
C LEU A 167 -2.68 -11.94 -3.41
N PRO A 168 -4.00 -11.97 -3.13
CA PRO A 168 -4.85 -10.82 -3.44
C PRO A 168 -4.45 -9.62 -2.58
N VAL A 169 -4.64 -8.42 -3.12
CA VAL A 169 -4.23 -7.16 -2.48
C VAL A 169 -5.40 -6.27 -2.08
N VAL A 170 -5.24 -5.58 -0.96
CA VAL A 170 -6.09 -4.49 -0.49
C VAL A 170 -5.21 -3.29 -0.19
N LEU A 171 -5.47 -2.16 -0.83
CA LEU A 171 -4.73 -0.91 -0.60
C LEU A 171 -5.40 -0.13 0.55
N SER A 172 -4.60 0.41 1.47
CA SER A 172 -5.11 1.17 2.63
C SER A 172 -5.78 2.48 2.24
N LEU A 173 -5.39 3.07 1.11
CA LEU A 173 -5.83 4.38 0.66
C LEU A 173 -5.57 4.61 -0.84
N ARG A 174 -6.18 5.67 -1.37
CA ARG A 174 -5.94 6.18 -2.72
C ARG A 174 -4.99 7.38 -2.62
N ILE A 175 -3.87 7.35 -3.33
CA ILE A 175 -2.81 8.38 -3.20
C ILE A 175 -2.31 8.94 -4.52
N SER A 176 -2.52 8.21 -5.63
CA SER A 176 -1.79 8.57 -6.83
C SER A 176 -2.29 9.90 -7.41
N LEU A 177 -1.35 10.72 -7.90
CA LEU A 177 -1.70 12.00 -8.52
C LEU A 177 -2.64 11.77 -9.70
N GLY A 178 -3.74 12.53 -9.71
CA GLY A 178 -4.82 12.37 -10.67
C GLY A 178 -5.50 11.01 -10.69
N PHE A 179 -5.41 10.26 -9.59
CA PHE A 179 -5.91 8.89 -9.47
C PHE A 179 -5.34 7.93 -10.53
N SER A 180 -4.14 8.19 -11.05
CA SER A 180 -3.54 7.45 -12.15
C SER A 180 -3.48 5.94 -11.89
N MET A 181 -2.98 5.51 -10.73
CA MET A 181 -2.90 4.10 -10.33
C MET A 181 -4.30 3.50 -10.15
N GLU A 182 -5.20 4.19 -9.45
CA GLU A 182 -6.54 3.70 -9.18
C GLU A 182 -7.37 3.56 -10.46
N ARG A 183 -7.17 4.46 -11.43
CA ARG A 183 -7.82 4.43 -12.74
C ARG A 183 -7.27 3.35 -13.65
N MET A 184 -5.95 3.22 -13.73
CA MET A 184 -5.28 2.32 -14.68
C MET A 184 -5.21 0.88 -14.17
N CYS A 185 -4.98 0.68 -12.87
CA CYS A 185 -4.81 -0.63 -12.24
C CYS A 185 -6.05 -1.01 -11.42
N GLY A 186 -6.64 -0.07 -10.69
CA GLY A 186 -7.75 -0.31 -9.76
C GLY A 186 -9.15 -0.29 -10.38
N GLN A 187 -9.26 -0.22 -11.71
CA GLN A 187 -10.52 -0.17 -12.45
C GLN A 187 -11.49 0.93 -11.98
N MET A 188 -10.97 2.02 -11.41
CA MET A 188 -11.77 3.14 -10.89
C MET A 188 -11.96 4.22 -11.96
N PRO A 189 -13.15 4.37 -12.56
CA PRO A 189 -13.37 5.41 -13.55
C PRO A 189 -13.36 6.78 -12.88
N SER A 190 -12.54 7.69 -13.40
CA SER A 190 -12.51 9.09 -12.96
C SER A 190 -12.39 9.98 -14.20
N PRO A 191 -13.51 10.24 -14.89
CA PRO A 191 -13.51 11.03 -16.12
C PRO A 191 -13.27 12.53 -15.81
N PRO A 192 -12.30 13.16 -16.50
CA PRO A 192 -11.88 14.52 -16.19
C PRO A 192 -12.92 15.58 -16.58
N SER A 193 -14.00 15.19 -17.26
CA SER A 193 -15.09 16.10 -17.61
C SER A 193 -15.89 16.54 -16.38
N TYR A 194 -15.99 15.73 -15.32
CA TYR A 194 -16.76 16.07 -14.12
C TYR A 194 -16.10 15.66 -12.79
N VAL A 195 -15.04 14.84 -12.81
CA VAL A 195 -14.27 14.51 -11.61
C VAL A 195 -13.01 15.39 -11.57
N PRO A 196 -12.85 16.26 -10.55
CA PRO A 196 -11.63 17.03 -10.34
C PRO A 196 -10.43 16.11 -10.11
N VAL A 197 -9.32 16.42 -10.77
CA VAL A 197 -8.08 15.67 -10.69
C VAL A 197 -7.34 16.10 -9.42
N PRO A 198 -7.18 15.24 -8.40
CA PRO A 198 -6.40 15.61 -7.23
C PRO A 198 -4.93 15.85 -7.60
N PRO A 199 -4.24 16.80 -6.96
CA PRO A 199 -4.66 17.61 -5.82
C PRO A 199 -5.18 19.00 -6.23
N THR A 200 -5.77 19.15 -7.43
CA THR A 200 -6.30 20.45 -7.85
C THR A 200 -7.43 20.91 -6.93
N GLU A 201 -7.53 22.22 -6.70
CA GLU A 201 -8.57 22.83 -5.85
C GLU A 201 -9.91 23.04 -6.60
N MET A 202 -10.17 22.22 -7.63
CA MET A 202 -11.42 22.27 -8.39
C MET A 202 -12.52 21.43 -7.72
N THR A 203 -13.78 21.83 -7.89
CA THR A 203 -14.95 21.09 -7.38
C THR A 203 -15.64 20.31 -8.50
N ASP A 204 -16.59 19.43 -8.17
CA ASP A 204 -17.44 18.73 -9.14
C ASP A 204 -18.27 19.69 -10.02
N HIS A 205 -18.43 20.93 -9.59
CA HIS A 205 -19.04 22.03 -10.34
C HIS A 205 -18.00 22.87 -11.10
N MET A 206 -17.48 22.33 -12.21
CA MET A 206 -16.53 23.04 -13.10
C MET A 206 -17.22 23.77 -14.26
N SER A 207 -16.80 25.02 -14.51
CA SER A 207 -17.01 25.73 -15.76
C SER A 207 -16.31 25.05 -16.94
N PHE A 208 -16.64 25.46 -18.17
CA PHE A 208 -15.99 24.90 -19.36
C PHE A 208 -14.45 25.04 -19.33
N MET A 209 -13.93 26.21 -18.95
CA MET A 209 -12.48 26.43 -18.86
C MET A 209 -11.81 25.62 -17.75
N GLU A 210 -12.49 25.42 -16.62
CA GLU A 210 -11.99 24.55 -15.56
C GLU A 210 -11.93 23.08 -16.02
N ARG A 211 -12.93 22.60 -16.77
CA ARG A 211 -12.90 21.26 -17.37
C ARG A 211 -11.73 21.08 -18.34
N VAL A 212 -11.43 22.11 -19.15
CA VAL A 212 -10.26 22.10 -20.04
C VAL A 212 -8.96 22.00 -19.22
N LYS A 213 -8.81 22.81 -18.17
CA LYS A 213 -7.63 22.74 -17.28
C LYS A 213 -7.53 21.38 -16.59
N ASN A 214 -8.63 20.87 -16.08
CA ASN A 214 -8.70 19.57 -15.43
C ASN A 214 -8.27 18.44 -16.37
N MET A 215 -8.70 18.48 -17.63
CA MET A 215 -8.25 17.54 -18.66
C MET A 215 -6.73 17.66 -18.92
N ILE A 216 -6.18 18.86 -19.00
CA ILE A 216 -4.73 19.04 -19.19
C ILE A 216 -3.96 18.41 -18.01
N VAL A 217 -4.36 18.70 -16.77
CA VAL A 217 -3.72 18.14 -15.57
C VAL A 217 -3.84 16.62 -15.54
N TYR A 218 -5.01 16.08 -15.89
CA TYR A 218 -5.24 14.64 -16.03
C TYR A 218 -4.24 13.98 -16.99
N VAL A 219 -4.00 14.58 -18.16
CA VAL A 219 -3.07 14.03 -19.15
C VAL A 219 -1.64 14.11 -18.63
N VAL A 220 -1.25 15.23 -18.01
CA VAL A 220 0.09 15.42 -17.44
C VAL A 220 0.37 14.38 -16.37
N TYR A 221 -0.52 14.17 -15.41
CA TYR A 221 -0.33 13.17 -14.35
C TYR A 221 -0.38 11.74 -14.90
N SER A 222 -1.26 11.44 -15.85
CA SER A 222 -1.29 10.12 -16.50
C SER A 222 0.02 9.81 -17.22
N PHE A 223 0.59 10.79 -17.91
CA PHE A 223 1.88 10.65 -18.59
C PHE A 223 3.03 10.51 -17.59
N ALA A 224 3.08 11.34 -16.55
CA ALA A 224 4.10 11.27 -15.52
C ALA A 224 4.08 9.92 -14.78
N PHE A 225 2.87 9.42 -14.45
CA PHE A 225 2.69 8.09 -13.86
C PHE A 225 3.24 7.02 -14.78
N ARG A 226 2.87 7.01 -16.07
CA ARG A 226 3.35 6.02 -17.04
C ARG A 226 4.88 6.02 -17.18
N MET A 227 5.51 7.18 -17.19
CA MET A 227 6.98 7.29 -17.22
C MET A 227 7.63 6.75 -15.95
N ALA A 228 7.03 7.02 -14.78
CA ALA A 228 7.50 6.47 -13.52
C ALA A 228 7.34 4.93 -13.46
N SER A 229 6.19 4.42 -13.92
CA SER A 229 5.90 2.98 -14.01
C SER A 229 6.92 2.26 -14.87
N MET A 230 7.34 2.79 -16.03
CA MET A 230 8.38 2.15 -16.86
C MET A 230 9.70 1.90 -16.10
N THR A 231 10.07 2.79 -15.18
CA THR A 231 11.27 2.61 -14.36
C THR A 231 11.06 1.50 -13.32
N LEU A 232 9.86 1.41 -12.76
CA LEU A 232 9.47 0.38 -11.81
C LEU A 232 9.33 -0.99 -12.48
N ASP A 233 8.76 -1.05 -13.68
CA ASP A 233 8.59 -2.26 -14.49
C ASP A 233 9.95 -2.93 -14.76
N ASN A 234 10.99 -2.15 -15.08
CA ASN A 234 12.34 -2.66 -15.25
C ASN A 234 12.87 -3.31 -13.96
N TYR A 235 12.62 -2.69 -12.81
CA TYR A 235 13.02 -3.24 -11.51
C TYR A 235 12.23 -4.52 -11.18
N TYR A 236 10.92 -4.55 -11.46
CA TYR A 236 10.07 -5.71 -11.19
C TYR A 236 10.48 -6.90 -12.05
N SER A 237 10.79 -6.64 -13.32
CA SER A 237 11.30 -7.63 -14.26
C SER A 237 12.61 -8.25 -13.78
N GLU A 238 13.52 -7.42 -13.26
CA GLU A 238 14.79 -7.88 -12.69
C GLU A 238 14.57 -8.78 -11.47
N VAL A 239 13.67 -8.40 -10.56
CA VAL A 239 13.41 -9.17 -9.34
C VAL A 239 12.70 -10.50 -9.63
N LEU A 240 11.78 -10.51 -10.59
CA LEU A 240 11.06 -11.73 -10.98
C LEU A 240 11.88 -12.64 -11.91
N ASP A 241 13.13 -12.26 -12.26
CA ASP A 241 13.93 -12.91 -13.31
C ASP A 241 13.18 -13.05 -14.64
N ILE A 242 12.22 -12.14 -14.91
CA ILE A 242 11.49 -12.06 -16.17
C ILE A 242 12.25 -11.10 -17.08
N THR A 243 13.12 -11.61 -17.94
CA THR A 243 13.66 -10.81 -19.05
C THR A 243 12.49 -10.46 -19.97
N ILE A 244 12.00 -9.22 -19.94
CA ILE A 244 10.98 -8.75 -20.89
C ILE A 244 11.58 -8.83 -22.29
N PHE A 245 11.26 -9.90 -23.03
CA PHE A 245 11.23 -9.86 -24.48
C PHE A 245 10.03 -8.97 -24.86
N MET A 246 10.29 -7.67 -24.96
CA MET A 246 9.31 -6.73 -25.51
C MET A 246 9.34 -6.90 -27.03
N PRO A 247 8.25 -7.30 -27.71
CA PRO A 247 8.14 -7.07 -29.13
C PRO A 247 7.95 -5.57 -29.34
N ALA A 248 8.73 -5.03 -30.27
CA ALA A 248 8.57 -3.67 -30.80
C ALA A 248 7.22 -3.48 -31.51
#